data_AF-A0A8K0U0T9-F1
#
_entry.id   AF-A0A8K0U0T9-F1
#
_cell.length_a   1.000
_cell.length_b   1.000
_cell.length_c   1.000
_cell.angle_alpha   90.00
_cell.angle_beta   90.00
_cell.angle_gamma   90.00
#
_symmetry.space_group_name_H-M   'P 1'
#
loop_
_entity.id
_entity.type
_entity.pdbx_description
1 polymer ?
#
loop_
_entity_poly.entity_id
_entity_poly.type
_entity_poly.pdbx_seq_one_letter_code
_entity_poly.pdbx_strand_id
1 'polypeptide(L)'
;MFDVPRSLRAVRYSSRNRRWSPTSHCQRGVIEPLPQSMRLLTWNVDFMAKNPKKRLTAALTYIQQEVFGCKSTNERPNPCCILLQEVSVTAFTLILTHEWVRQFFVVVPSSTDKWPSQATYGNVTLVSRTVPVCNAFTIDFSNSQMRRNALFVDAKLSVPPPLHAPRLSDGIVTVRIANTHLESLPIGAAARPEQLRVVAETLQEYELRGGVVAGDMNAIGPSDLTIAEDVGLSDAWQGDDDEEEGYTWGYQPRCEFPPGRLDKILFTSRGGFEVDEPERVGIGAKVAGQRDWISDHFGLVTNVHVVQQD
;
A
#
# COMPACT_ATOMS: atom_id res chain seq x y z
N MET A 1 -6.90 17.88 -16.58
CA MET A 1 -7.30 17.53 -15.19
C MET A 1 -6.24 18.13 -14.29
N PHE A 2 -6.55 18.58 -13.08
CA PHE A 2 -5.53 19.07 -12.15
C PHE A 2 -5.25 17.99 -11.12
N ASP A 3 -3.99 17.89 -10.65
CA ASP A 3 -3.56 16.97 -9.59
C ASP A 3 -4.07 17.45 -8.24
N VAL A 4 -5.39 17.30 -8.03
CA VAL A 4 -6.09 17.82 -6.85
C VAL A 4 -6.53 16.67 -5.95
N PRO A 5 -6.27 16.74 -4.64
CA PRO A 5 -6.77 15.77 -3.67
C PRO A 5 -8.29 15.68 -3.68
N ARG A 6 -8.81 14.46 -3.80
CA ARG A 6 -10.22 14.12 -3.66
C ARG A 6 -10.42 13.23 -2.44
N SER A 7 -11.14 13.74 -1.44
CA SER A 7 -11.44 13.00 -0.23
C SER A 7 -12.19 11.69 -0.51
N LEU A 8 -11.80 10.64 0.20
CA LEU A 8 -12.41 9.32 0.16
C LEU A 8 -12.96 8.95 1.52
N ARG A 9 -13.97 8.07 1.52
CA ARG A 9 -14.49 7.51 2.76
C ARG A 9 -13.82 6.17 3.01
N ALA A 10 -13.06 6.08 4.10
CA ALA A 10 -12.60 4.81 4.62
C ALA A 10 -13.79 4.07 5.25
N VAL A 11 -14.01 2.81 4.87
CA VAL A 11 -15.18 2.02 5.32
C VAL A 11 -14.77 0.78 6.10
N ARG A 12 -15.60 0.39 7.06
CA ARG A 12 -15.47 -0.89 7.78
C ARG A 12 -16.80 -1.64 7.78
N TYR A 13 -16.75 -2.96 7.80
CA TYR A 13 -17.95 -3.78 7.89
C TYR A 13 -18.45 -3.85 9.34
N SER A 14 -19.72 -3.47 9.54
CA SER A 14 -20.44 -3.65 10.80
C SER A 14 -21.16 -4.99 10.78
N SER A 15 -20.77 -5.92 11.65
CA SER A 15 -21.47 -7.19 11.84
C SER A 15 -22.90 -6.97 12.35
N ARG A 16 -23.08 -6.05 13.31
CA ARG A 16 -24.39 -5.66 13.87
C ARG A 16 -25.36 -5.16 12.80
N ASN A 17 -24.91 -4.28 11.91
CA ASN A 17 -25.76 -3.68 10.87
C ASN A 17 -25.68 -4.42 9.53
N ARG A 18 -24.88 -5.49 9.47
CA ARG A 18 -24.60 -6.30 8.28
C ARG A 18 -24.23 -5.50 7.02
N ARG A 19 -23.56 -4.35 7.18
CA ARG A 19 -23.20 -3.45 6.07
C ARG A 19 -21.84 -2.80 6.26
N TRP A 20 -21.21 -2.41 5.16
CA TRP A 20 -20.09 -1.48 5.17
C TRP A 20 -20.59 -0.10 5.60
N SER A 21 -19.86 0.56 6.50
CA SER A 21 -20.20 1.89 7.00
C SER A 21 -18.93 2.75 7.06
N PRO A 22 -19.05 4.06 6.81
CA PRO A 22 -17.93 4.98 6.99
C PRO A 22 -17.34 4.87 8.40
N THR A 23 -16.02 4.99 8.48
CA THR A 23 -15.33 5.20 9.75
C THR A 23 -15.52 6.65 10.20
N SER A 24 -15.41 6.92 11.49
CA SER A 24 -15.61 8.26 12.06
C SER A 24 -14.36 9.14 12.00
N HIS A 25 -13.39 8.87 11.11
CA HIS A 25 -12.17 9.69 10.90
C HIS A 25 -11.45 10.10 12.21
N CYS A 26 -11.36 9.20 13.19
CA CYS A 26 -10.84 9.52 14.54
C CYS A 26 -11.47 10.76 15.24
N GLN A 27 -12.59 11.30 14.73
CA GLN A 27 -13.25 12.51 15.25
C GLN A 27 -13.78 12.33 16.68
N ARG A 28 -14.04 11.09 17.09
CA ARG A 28 -14.47 10.75 18.45
C ARG A 28 -13.29 10.50 19.40
N GLY A 29 -12.09 10.92 19.01
CA GLY A 29 -10.85 10.55 19.66
C GLY A 29 -10.33 9.19 19.20
N VAL A 30 -9.11 8.88 19.64
CA VAL A 30 -8.43 7.62 19.38
C VAL A 30 -8.43 6.79 20.66
N ILE A 31 -8.65 5.48 20.54
CA ILE A 31 -8.62 4.57 21.69
C ILE A 31 -7.21 4.02 21.83
N GLU A 32 -6.58 4.30 22.96
CA GLU A 32 -5.27 3.78 23.33
C GLU A 32 -5.36 2.37 23.98
N PRO A 33 -4.27 1.57 23.99
CA PRO A 33 -2.94 1.89 23.43
C PRO A 33 -2.89 1.76 21.91
N LEU A 34 -2.14 2.65 21.26
CA LEU A 34 -1.86 2.59 19.84
C LEU A 34 -0.57 1.85 19.52
N PRO A 35 -0.49 1.18 18.36
CA PRO A 35 0.74 0.55 17.95
C PRO A 35 1.81 1.60 17.63
N GLN A 36 3.08 1.26 17.92
CA GLN A 36 4.25 2.08 17.59
C GLN A 36 4.79 1.75 16.19
N SER A 37 4.44 0.58 15.69
CA SER A 37 4.83 0.10 14.37
C SER A 37 3.69 -0.66 13.70
N MET A 38 3.79 -0.81 12.40
CA MET A 38 2.88 -1.67 11.64
C MET A 38 3.62 -2.31 10.48
N ARG A 39 3.17 -3.51 10.09
CA ARG A 39 3.68 -4.20 8.91
C ARG A 39 3.01 -3.65 7.65
N LEU A 40 3.80 -3.24 6.67
CA LEU A 40 3.34 -2.74 5.37
C LEU A 40 3.58 -3.81 4.31
N LEU A 41 2.54 -4.19 3.58
CA LEU A 41 2.63 -5.05 2.40
C LEU A 41 2.24 -4.24 1.17
N THR A 42 2.98 -4.37 0.07
CA THR A 42 2.54 -3.92 -1.26
C THR A 42 2.58 -5.08 -2.26
N TRP A 43 1.60 -5.16 -3.16
CA TRP A 43 1.58 -6.18 -4.22
C TRP A 43 0.70 -5.78 -5.41
N ASN A 44 1.29 -5.70 -6.60
CA ASN A 44 0.55 -5.69 -7.85
C ASN A 44 -0.09 -7.07 -8.06
N VAL A 45 -1.42 -7.15 -8.20
CA VAL A 45 -2.16 -8.42 -8.34
C VAL A 45 -2.58 -8.76 -9.77
N ASP A 46 -2.05 -8.01 -10.75
CA ASP A 46 -2.16 -8.23 -12.19
C ASP A 46 -3.62 -8.36 -12.68
N PHE A 47 -4.20 -7.25 -13.10
CA PHE A 47 -5.60 -7.23 -13.55
C PHE A 47 -5.75 -7.85 -14.96
N MET A 48 -4.65 -7.95 -15.70
CA MET A 48 -4.62 -8.32 -17.11
C MET A 48 -4.66 -9.83 -17.32
N ALA A 49 -4.10 -10.62 -16.40
CA ALA A 49 -4.16 -12.06 -16.55
C ALA A 49 -5.56 -12.64 -16.31
N LYS A 50 -5.71 -13.88 -16.77
CA LYS A 50 -6.98 -14.60 -16.74
C LYS A 50 -7.42 -14.88 -15.30
N ASN A 51 -8.73 -15.01 -15.13
CA ASN A 51 -9.36 -15.37 -13.85
C ASN A 51 -9.04 -14.40 -12.68
N PRO A 52 -9.19 -13.07 -12.85
CA PRO A 52 -8.79 -12.09 -11.81
C PRO A 52 -9.47 -12.34 -10.46
N LYS A 53 -10.71 -12.84 -10.47
CA LYS A 53 -11.42 -13.26 -9.25
C LYS A 53 -10.71 -14.37 -8.47
N LYS A 54 -10.28 -15.43 -9.16
CA LYS A 54 -9.62 -16.58 -8.50
C LYS A 54 -8.25 -16.17 -7.97
N ARG A 55 -7.51 -15.38 -8.75
CA ARG A 55 -6.19 -14.86 -8.37
C ARG A 55 -6.28 -13.93 -7.17
N LEU A 56 -7.21 -12.98 -7.16
CA LEU A 56 -7.41 -12.10 -6.00
C LEU A 56 -7.80 -12.88 -4.73
N THR A 57 -8.67 -13.89 -4.83
CA THR A 57 -8.98 -14.76 -3.69
C THR A 57 -7.73 -15.52 -3.21
N ALA A 58 -6.91 -16.02 -4.13
CA ALA A 58 -5.66 -16.70 -3.79
C ALA A 58 -4.66 -15.72 -3.15
N ALA A 59 -4.55 -14.50 -3.66
CA ALA A 59 -3.72 -13.43 -3.09
C ALA A 59 -4.15 -13.12 -1.65
N LEU A 60 -5.44 -12.86 -1.41
CA LEU A 60 -5.94 -12.59 -0.05
C LEU A 60 -5.69 -13.76 0.91
N THR A 61 -5.85 -15.00 0.44
CA THR A 61 -5.54 -16.21 1.22
C THR A 61 -4.04 -16.30 1.54
N TYR A 62 -3.17 -16.11 0.55
CA TYR A 62 -1.71 -16.13 0.72
C TYR A 62 -1.25 -15.04 1.69
N ILE A 63 -1.75 -13.81 1.52
CA ILE A 63 -1.47 -12.69 2.41
C ILE A 63 -1.90 -13.04 3.84
N GLN A 64 -3.11 -13.56 4.02
CA GLN A 64 -3.62 -13.95 5.33
C GLN A 64 -2.74 -15.02 5.99
N GLN A 65 -2.48 -16.13 5.30
CA GLN A 65 -1.91 -17.34 5.90
C GLN A 65 -0.39 -17.37 5.93
N GLU A 66 0.25 -16.86 4.89
CA GLU A 66 1.70 -16.95 4.69
C GLU A 66 2.41 -15.65 5.11
N VAL A 67 1.83 -14.48 4.79
CA VAL A 67 2.46 -13.18 5.14
C VAL A 67 2.14 -12.73 6.57
N PHE A 68 0.88 -12.87 6.99
CA PHE A 68 0.41 -12.45 8.32
C PHE A 68 0.20 -13.62 9.30
N GLY A 69 0.39 -14.86 8.87
CA GLY A 69 0.34 -16.03 9.74
C GLY A 69 -1.04 -16.40 10.30
N CYS A 70 -2.11 -15.76 9.83
CA CYS A 70 -3.49 -16.01 10.28
C CYS A 70 -4.04 -17.28 9.59
N LYS A 71 -4.07 -18.41 10.29
CA LYS A 71 -4.45 -19.70 9.70
C LYS A 71 -5.96 -19.84 9.49
N SER A 72 -6.77 -19.10 10.24
CA SER A 72 -8.22 -19.00 10.06
C SER A 72 -8.71 -17.57 9.81
N THR A 73 -9.91 -17.42 9.25
CA THR A 73 -10.52 -16.11 8.98
C THR A 73 -10.94 -15.34 10.24
N ASN A 74 -10.84 -15.98 11.41
CA ASN A 74 -11.14 -15.39 12.73
C ASN A 74 -9.86 -14.96 13.48
N GLU A 75 -8.68 -15.22 12.94
CA GLU A 75 -7.42 -14.76 13.52
C GLU A 75 -7.12 -13.33 13.09
N ARG A 76 -6.90 -12.49 14.10
CA ARG A 76 -6.61 -11.08 13.90
C ARG A 76 -5.12 -10.90 13.57
N PRO A 77 -4.76 -10.15 12.51
CA PRO A 77 -3.37 -9.84 12.24
C PRO A 77 -2.84 -8.83 13.27
N ASN A 78 -1.51 -8.82 13.43
CA ASN A 78 -0.79 -7.69 14.03
C ASN A 78 -1.10 -6.39 13.26
N PRO A 79 -0.85 -5.20 13.84
CA PRO A 79 -0.99 -3.93 13.13
C PRO A 79 -0.35 -3.97 11.75
N CYS A 80 -1.16 -3.77 10.72
CA CYS A 80 -0.71 -3.81 9.34
C CYS A 80 -1.52 -2.93 8.38
N CYS A 81 -0.90 -2.66 7.24
CA CYS A 81 -1.46 -1.98 6.08
C CYS A 81 -1.09 -2.77 4.81
N ILE A 82 -2.06 -3.02 3.92
CA ILE A 82 -1.90 -3.80 2.70
C ILE A 82 -2.27 -2.91 1.51
N LEU A 83 -1.35 -2.75 0.58
CA LEU A 83 -1.46 -1.92 -0.60
C LEU A 83 -1.54 -2.84 -1.83
N LEU A 84 -2.69 -2.88 -2.49
CA LEU A 84 -2.86 -3.66 -3.71
C LEU A 84 -2.97 -2.71 -4.91
N GLN A 85 -2.21 -3.02 -5.96
CA GLN A 85 -2.33 -2.39 -7.28
C GLN A 85 -3.00 -3.36 -8.25
N GLU A 86 -3.55 -2.84 -9.35
CA GLU A 86 -4.16 -3.69 -10.38
C GLU A 86 -5.32 -4.58 -9.89
N VAL A 87 -6.14 -4.08 -8.96
CA VAL A 87 -7.38 -4.79 -8.62
C VAL A 87 -8.38 -4.57 -9.74
N SER A 88 -8.79 -5.63 -10.44
CA SER A 88 -9.85 -5.55 -11.48
C SER A 88 -11.19 -5.09 -10.91
N VAL A 89 -11.93 -4.26 -11.66
CA VAL A 89 -13.33 -3.89 -11.31
C VAL A 89 -14.22 -5.11 -11.06
N THR A 90 -13.98 -6.20 -11.80
CA THR A 90 -14.78 -7.43 -11.70
C THR A 90 -14.48 -8.24 -10.44
N ALA A 91 -13.31 -8.04 -9.83
CA ALA A 91 -12.84 -8.78 -8.67
C ALA A 91 -12.95 -7.98 -7.36
N PHE A 92 -13.02 -6.65 -7.43
CA PHE A 92 -13.07 -5.75 -6.25
C PHE A 92 -14.07 -6.18 -5.17
N THR A 93 -15.28 -6.62 -5.57
CA THR A 93 -16.31 -7.04 -4.61
C THR A 93 -15.90 -8.21 -3.73
N LEU A 94 -14.93 -9.03 -4.15
CA LEU A 94 -14.36 -10.11 -3.35
C LEU A 94 -13.65 -9.59 -2.11
N ILE A 95 -12.98 -8.44 -2.19
CA ILE A 95 -12.36 -7.79 -1.02
C ILE A 95 -13.44 -7.45 0.01
N LEU A 96 -14.57 -6.91 -0.45
CA LEU A 96 -15.68 -6.51 0.41
C LEU A 96 -16.48 -7.70 0.99
N THR A 97 -16.39 -8.89 0.39
CA THR A 97 -17.08 -10.09 0.87
C THR A 97 -16.16 -11.06 1.62
N HIS A 98 -14.84 -10.95 1.46
CA HIS A 98 -13.86 -11.78 2.14
C HIS A 98 -13.99 -11.67 3.66
N GLU A 99 -14.10 -12.81 4.35
CA GLU A 99 -14.43 -12.85 5.77
C GLU A 99 -13.38 -12.16 6.63
N TRP A 100 -12.11 -12.51 6.42
CA TRP A 100 -10.98 -11.92 7.15
C TRP A 100 -10.91 -10.39 6.98
N VAL A 101 -11.16 -9.89 5.76
CA VAL A 101 -11.18 -8.45 5.45
C VAL A 101 -12.36 -7.78 6.18
N ARG A 102 -13.56 -8.35 6.08
CA ARG A 102 -14.75 -7.85 6.79
C ARG A 102 -14.58 -7.82 8.29
N GLN A 103 -13.84 -8.76 8.87
CA GLN A 103 -13.63 -8.80 10.31
C GLN A 103 -12.59 -7.79 10.78
N PHE A 104 -11.45 -7.70 10.09
CA PHE A 104 -10.27 -7.05 10.65
C PHE A 104 -9.80 -5.79 9.94
N PHE A 105 -10.38 -5.40 8.80
CA PHE A 105 -9.86 -4.29 8.02
C PHE A 105 -10.86 -3.14 7.84
N VAL A 106 -10.26 -1.96 7.69
CA VAL A 106 -10.80 -0.77 7.06
C VAL A 106 -10.36 -0.81 5.59
N VAL A 107 -11.25 -0.46 4.67
CA VAL A 107 -11.01 -0.55 3.21
C VAL A 107 -11.12 0.84 2.58
N VAL A 108 -10.17 1.16 1.70
CA VAL A 108 -10.14 2.37 0.89
C VAL A 108 -9.73 2.00 -0.55
N PRO A 109 -10.44 2.45 -1.59
CA PRO A 109 -11.74 3.11 -1.55
C PRO A 109 -12.87 2.14 -1.17
N SER A 110 -14.07 2.68 -0.93
CA SER A 110 -15.27 1.88 -0.64
C SER A 110 -15.84 1.13 -1.85
N SER A 111 -15.47 1.54 -3.06
CA SER A 111 -16.06 1.10 -4.31
C SER A 111 -15.24 1.58 -5.51
N THR A 112 -15.41 0.92 -6.66
CA THR A 112 -14.64 1.18 -7.88
C THR A 112 -15.01 2.49 -8.57
N ASP A 113 -16.17 3.09 -8.27
CA ASP A 113 -16.56 4.42 -8.76
C ASP A 113 -15.67 5.56 -8.21
N LYS A 114 -14.80 5.24 -7.24
CA LYS A 114 -13.83 6.16 -6.67
C LYS A 114 -12.47 6.12 -7.34
N TRP A 115 -12.21 5.16 -8.22
CA TRP A 115 -11.05 5.14 -9.08
C TRP A 115 -11.14 6.23 -10.15
N PRO A 116 -10.04 6.53 -10.86
CA PRO A 116 -10.09 7.47 -11.97
C PRO A 116 -11.18 7.10 -12.97
N SER A 117 -11.77 8.11 -13.60
CA SER A 117 -12.90 7.90 -14.51
C SER A 117 -12.55 6.91 -15.62
N GLN A 118 -13.47 5.98 -15.90
CA GLN A 118 -13.34 4.92 -16.90
C GLN A 118 -12.24 3.86 -16.61
N ALA A 119 -11.65 3.84 -15.41
CA ALA A 119 -10.69 2.82 -15.04
C ALA A 119 -11.35 1.42 -14.96
N THR A 120 -10.66 0.41 -15.50
CA THR A 120 -11.06 -1.01 -15.44
C THR A 120 -10.34 -1.78 -14.34
N TYR A 121 -9.42 -1.11 -13.65
CA TYR A 121 -8.65 -1.58 -12.50
C TYR A 121 -8.29 -0.39 -11.61
N GLY A 122 -7.76 -0.65 -10.43
CA GLY A 122 -7.21 0.41 -9.59
C GLY A 122 -6.62 -0.09 -8.29
N ASN A 123 -6.27 0.87 -7.44
CA ASN A 123 -5.58 0.62 -6.18
C ASN A 123 -6.57 0.43 -5.02
N VAL A 124 -6.21 -0.44 -4.08
CA VAL A 124 -6.96 -0.69 -2.85
C VAL A 124 -5.99 -0.76 -1.67
N THR A 125 -6.31 -0.01 -0.62
CA THR A 125 -5.59 -0.04 0.65
C THR A 125 -6.47 -0.66 1.73
N LEU A 126 -5.95 -1.67 2.42
CA LEU A 126 -6.56 -2.31 3.57
C LEU A 126 -5.76 -1.95 4.82
N VAL A 127 -6.38 -1.33 5.81
CA VAL A 127 -5.72 -1.02 7.09
C VAL A 127 -6.35 -1.86 8.19
N SER A 128 -5.52 -2.60 8.94
CA SER A 128 -5.99 -3.35 10.09
C SER A 128 -6.71 -2.45 11.10
N ARG A 129 -7.81 -2.92 11.68
CA ARG A 129 -8.64 -2.14 12.63
C ARG A 129 -7.96 -1.82 13.95
N THR A 130 -6.77 -2.38 14.20
CA THR A 130 -5.88 -1.99 15.30
C THR A 130 -5.18 -0.66 15.03
N VAL A 131 -5.12 -0.20 13.78
CA VAL A 131 -4.53 1.07 13.38
C VAL A 131 -5.66 2.06 13.03
N PRO A 132 -5.84 3.13 13.81
CA PRO A 132 -6.86 4.14 13.51
C PRO A 132 -6.53 4.90 12.22
N VAL A 133 -7.51 4.94 11.31
CA VAL A 133 -7.46 5.76 10.09
C VAL A 133 -8.19 7.08 10.35
N CYS A 134 -7.48 8.20 10.22
CA CYS A 134 -8.05 9.54 10.43
C CYS A 134 -8.43 10.24 9.13
N ASN A 135 -7.74 9.96 8.02
CA ASN A 135 -8.03 10.56 6.72
C ASN A 135 -7.77 9.57 5.59
N ALA A 136 -8.45 9.78 4.46
CA ALA A 136 -8.20 9.03 3.24
C ALA A 136 -8.59 9.89 2.04
N PHE A 137 -7.76 9.90 1.00
CA PHE A 137 -7.99 10.68 -0.21
C PHE A 137 -7.22 10.08 -1.39
N THR A 138 -7.50 10.55 -2.59
CA THR A 138 -6.81 10.13 -3.82
C THR A 138 -6.42 11.36 -4.63
N ILE A 139 -5.29 11.28 -5.32
CA ILE A 139 -4.92 12.24 -6.37
C ILE A 139 -4.86 11.45 -7.67
N ASP A 140 -5.73 11.81 -8.61
CA ASP A 140 -5.77 11.19 -9.94
C ASP A 140 -4.75 11.94 -10.81
N PHE A 141 -3.74 11.26 -11.35
CA PHE A 141 -2.64 11.93 -12.03
C PHE A 141 -3.10 12.54 -13.36
N SER A 142 -2.92 13.84 -13.50
CA SER A 142 -3.36 14.63 -14.64
C SER A 142 -2.66 14.23 -15.94
N ASN A 143 -1.41 13.79 -15.83
CA ASN A 143 -0.54 13.37 -16.93
C ASN A 143 -0.66 11.87 -17.27
N SER A 144 -1.53 11.12 -16.58
CA SER A 144 -1.65 9.67 -16.78
C SER A 144 -2.51 9.34 -18.00
N GLN A 145 -2.03 8.41 -18.83
CA GLN A 145 -2.77 7.81 -19.93
C GLN A 145 -3.39 6.46 -19.52
N MET A 146 -2.88 5.84 -18.46
CA MET A 146 -3.27 4.52 -17.97
C MET A 146 -4.21 4.56 -16.76
N ARG A 147 -4.82 5.71 -16.48
CA ARG A 147 -5.78 5.92 -15.36
C ARG A 147 -5.13 5.69 -13.99
N ARG A 148 -3.92 6.22 -13.80
CA ARG A 148 -3.12 6.10 -12.58
C ARG A 148 -3.49 7.15 -11.55
N ASN A 149 -3.33 6.78 -10.29
CA ASN A 149 -3.56 7.64 -9.14
C ASN A 149 -2.63 7.26 -7.99
N ALA A 150 -2.57 8.14 -7.00
CA ALA A 150 -2.04 7.82 -5.67
C ALA A 150 -3.18 7.83 -4.65
N LEU A 151 -3.30 6.73 -3.92
CA LEU A 151 -4.29 6.52 -2.88
C LEU A 151 -3.64 6.70 -1.51
N PHE A 152 -4.11 7.67 -0.73
CA PHE A 152 -3.51 8.06 0.55
C PHE A 152 -4.40 7.67 1.72
N VAL A 153 -3.76 7.23 2.80
CA VAL A 153 -4.39 6.99 4.11
C VAL A 153 -3.51 7.56 5.21
N ASP A 154 -4.12 8.34 6.10
CA ASP A 154 -3.45 8.84 7.30
C ASP A 154 -3.78 7.93 8.49
N ALA A 155 -2.73 7.36 9.08
CA ALA A 155 -2.79 6.43 10.19
C ALA A 155 -2.26 7.07 11.49
N LYS A 156 -2.89 6.74 12.62
CA LYS A 156 -2.43 7.15 13.95
C LYS A 156 -1.59 6.06 14.60
N LEU A 157 -0.37 6.41 14.99
CA LEU A 157 0.57 5.55 15.70
C LEU A 157 1.02 6.23 17.00
N SER A 158 1.56 5.45 17.94
CA SER A 158 2.17 6.01 19.15
C SER A 158 3.69 6.17 19.01
N VAL A 159 4.22 7.22 19.63
CA VAL A 159 5.63 7.43 19.86
C VAL A 159 6.04 6.57 21.06
N PRO A 160 7.15 5.83 21.00
CA PRO A 160 7.69 5.13 22.15
C PRO A 160 7.90 6.07 23.36
N PRO A 161 7.52 5.65 24.58
CA PRO A 161 7.75 6.49 25.76
C PRO A 161 9.25 6.58 26.05
N PRO A 162 9.75 7.73 26.55
CA PRO A 162 11.13 7.84 27.02
C PRO A 162 11.41 6.81 28.13
N LEU A 163 12.62 6.25 28.15
CA LEU A 163 13.06 5.21 29.11
C LEU A 163 12.79 5.54 30.60
N HIS A 164 12.65 6.83 30.95
CA HIS A 164 12.53 7.30 32.33
C HIS A 164 11.36 8.27 32.60
N ALA A 165 10.36 8.36 31.71
CA ALA A 165 9.22 9.27 31.89
C ALA A 165 7.86 8.53 31.93
N PRO A 166 6.90 8.98 32.75
CA PRO A 166 5.53 8.47 32.68
C PRO A 166 4.91 8.78 31.31
N ARG A 167 4.03 7.89 30.83
CA ARG A 167 3.29 8.03 29.57
C ARG A 167 2.40 9.28 29.64
N LEU A 168 2.90 10.43 29.17
CA LEU A 168 2.07 11.58 28.87
C LEU A 168 1.45 11.41 27.48
N SER A 169 0.20 11.86 27.34
CA SER A 169 -0.68 11.72 26.17
C SER A 169 -0.21 12.41 24.88
N ASP A 170 1.00 12.97 24.86
CA ASP A 170 1.54 13.74 23.74
C ASP A 170 2.24 12.85 22.69
N GLY A 171 2.14 11.52 22.87
CA GLY A 171 2.80 10.52 22.05
C GLY A 171 1.96 9.96 20.90
N ILE A 172 0.93 10.64 20.38
CA ILE A 172 0.18 10.15 19.19
C ILE A 172 0.55 10.99 17.97
N VAL A 173 0.97 10.33 16.90
CA VAL A 173 1.42 10.98 15.66
C VAL A 173 0.62 10.51 14.45
N THR A 174 0.67 11.27 13.37
CA THR A 174 0.13 10.87 12.07
C THR A 174 1.25 10.43 11.15
N VAL A 175 1.10 9.27 10.53
CA VAL A 175 1.92 8.80 9.41
C VAL A 175 1.03 8.68 8.19
N ARG A 176 1.50 9.18 7.04
CA ARG A 176 0.78 9.05 5.76
C ARG A 176 1.32 7.88 4.96
N ILE A 177 0.41 7.05 4.46
CA ILE A 177 0.73 5.91 3.61
C ILE A 177 0.10 6.14 2.24
N ALA A 178 0.90 6.04 1.18
CA ALA A 178 0.48 6.15 -0.20
C ALA A 178 0.60 4.80 -0.92
N ASN A 179 -0.44 4.44 -1.66
CA ASN A 179 -0.49 3.30 -2.57
C ASN A 179 -0.61 3.83 -3.99
N THR A 180 0.39 3.58 -4.83
CA THR A 180 0.39 4.03 -6.21
C THR A 180 0.81 2.93 -7.18
N HIS A 181 0.48 3.16 -8.45
CA HIS A 181 0.98 2.38 -9.57
C HIS A 181 1.35 3.38 -10.67
N LEU A 182 2.63 3.72 -10.78
CA LEU A 182 3.12 4.76 -11.71
C LEU A 182 3.05 4.28 -13.15
N GLU A 183 2.99 5.22 -14.11
CA GLU A 183 2.80 4.95 -15.53
C GLU A 183 3.69 3.83 -16.07
N SER A 184 3.08 2.79 -16.63
CA SER A 184 3.81 1.62 -17.13
C SER A 184 4.42 1.86 -18.51
N LEU A 185 5.24 0.88 -18.92
CA LEU A 185 5.92 0.82 -20.20
C LEU A 185 6.93 1.98 -20.40
N PRO A 186 7.82 1.88 -21.40
CA PRO A 186 8.73 2.98 -21.73
C PRO A 186 8.02 4.28 -22.11
N ILE A 187 6.81 4.21 -22.68
CA ILE A 187 6.02 5.40 -23.02
C ILE A 187 5.59 6.21 -21.78
N GLY A 188 5.50 5.56 -20.62
CA GLY A 188 5.19 6.20 -19.35
C GLY A 188 6.36 6.93 -18.70
N ALA A 189 7.59 6.75 -19.20
CA ALA A 189 8.80 7.27 -18.55
C ALA A 189 8.78 8.78 -18.31
N ALA A 190 8.23 9.56 -19.25
CA ALA A 190 8.14 11.01 -19.09
C ALA A 190 7.11 11.44 -18.02
N ALA A 191 6.15 10.57 -17.67
CA ALA A 191 5.10 10.88 -16.70
C ALA A 191 5.52 10.53 -15.26
N ARG A 192 6.27 9.44 -15.07
CA ARG A 192 6.62 8.90 -13.74
C ARG A 192 7.30 9.90 -12.80
N PRO A 193 8.27 10.73 -13.21
CA PRO A 193 8.91 11.70 -12.31
C PRO A 193 7.90 12.67 -11.70
N GLU A 194 6.99 13.21 -12.52
CA GLU A 194 5.96 14.15 -12.08
C GLU A 194 4.91 13.48 -11.19
N GLN A 195 4.52 12.23 -11.52
CA GLN A 195 3.61 11.45 -10.69
C GLN A 195 4.20 11.20 -9.29
N LEU A 196 5.49 10.82 -9.23
CA LEU A 196 6.15 10.58 -7.95
C LEU A 196 6.40 11.89 -7.18
N ARG A 197 6.68 13.01 -7.88
CA ARG A 197 6.76 14.35 -7.26
C ARG A 197 5.48 14.72 -6.52
N VAL A 198 4.32 14.54 -7.16
CA VAL A 198 3.01 14.79 -6.53
C VAL A 198 2.82 13.95 -5.27
N VAL A 199 3.25 12.68 -5.30
CA VAL A 199 3.22 11.81 -4.12
C VAL A 199 4.16 12.31 -3.03
N ALA A 200 5.41 12.62 -3.37
CA ALA A 200 6.43 13.06 -2.43
C ALA A 200 6.02 14.34 -1.69
N GLU A 201 5.53 15.35 -2.42
CA GLU A 201 5.03 16.59 -1.81
C GLU A 201 3.92 16.33 -0.79
N THR A 202 3.01 15.40 -1.12
CA THR A 202 1.92 15.00 -0.24
C THR A 202 2.42 14.24 1.01
N LEU A 203 3.50 13.46 0.90
CA LEU A 203 4.12 12.76 2.03
C LEU A 203 4.95 13.69 2.92
N GLN A 204 5.41 14.82 2.38
CA GLN A 204 6.26 15.80 3.04
C GLN A 204 5.46 16.97 3.66
N GLU A 205 4.15 16.85 3.85
CA GLU A 205 3.34 17.85 4.56
C GLU A 205 3.79 18.06 6.02
N TYR A 206 3.65 19.28 6.54
CA TYR A 206 4.26 19.68 7.81
C TYR A 206 3.72 18.92 9.03
N GLU A 207 2.41 18.66 9.07
CA GLU A 207 1.74 17.97 10.19
C GLU A 207 2.06 16.47 10.32
N LEU A 208 2.78 15.89 9.36
CA LEU A 208 3.10 14.47 9.34
C LEU A 208 4.39 14.21 10.10
N ARG A 209 4.41 13.12 10.87
CA ARG A 209 5.64 12.60 11.48
C ARG A 209 6.59 12.01 10.44
N GLY A 210 6.02 11.46 9.38
CA GLY A 210 6.72 10.85 8.25
C GLY A 210 5.70 10.29 7.26
N GLY A 211 6.20 9.82 6.13
CA GLY A 211 5.37 9.27 5.06
C GLY A 211 6.07 8.14 4.34
N VAL A 212 5.27 7.20 3.83
CA VAL A 212 5.72 6.08 3.02
C VAL A 212 4.82 5.93 1.80
N VAL A 213 5.41 5.75 0.62
CA VAL A 213 4.71 5.27 -0.58
C VAL A 213 5.24 3.88 -0.90
N ALA A 214 4.33 2.96 -1.21
CA ALA A 214 4.70 1.67 -1.77
C ALA A 214 3.76 1.28 -2.91
N GLY A 215 4.30 0.51 -3.84
CA GLY A 215 3.59 0.10 -5.04
C GLY A 215 4.51 -0.22 -6.19
N ASP A 216 3.88 -0.41 -7.34
CA ASP A 216 4.57 -0.62 -8.61
C ASP A 216 4.98 0.74 -9.19
N MET A 217 6.28 1.04 -9.10
CA MET A 217 6.86 2.28 -9.61
C MET A 217 7.16 2.21 -11.10
N ASN A 218 7.02 1.03 -11.74
CA ASN A 218 7.46 0.80 -13.11
C ASN A 218 8.86 1.37 -13.38
N ALA A 219 9.80 1.12 -12.46
CA ALA A 219 11.20 1.51 -12.62
C ALA A 219 11.86 0.59 -13.68
N ILE A 220 11.67 0.95 -14.95
CA ILE A 220 11.97 0.11 -16.11
C ILE A 220 13.31 0.50 -16.76
N GLY A 221 13.65 1.79 -16.73
CA GLY A 221 14.79 2.31 -17.48
C GLY A 221 15.68 3.24 -16.66
N PRO A 222 16.82 3.67 -17.23
CA PRO A 222 17.80 4.50 -16.52
C PRO A 222 17.24 5.81 -15.97
N SER A 223 16.19 6.36 -16.61
CA SER A 223 15.52 7.58 -16.13
C SER A 223 14.79 7.39 -14.80
N ASP A 224 14.55 6.15 -14.36
CA ASP A 224 13.80 5.83 -13.14
C ASP A 224 14.72 5.60 -11.93
N LEU A 225 16.04 5.59 -12.12
CA LEU A 225 17.01 5.29 -11.06
C LEU A 225 17.02 6.40 -9.99
N THR A 226 16.93 7.66 -10.40
CA THR A 226 17.09 8.82 -9.50
C THR A 226 15.78 9.44 -9.04
N ILE A 227 14.63 9.08 -9.64
CA ILE A 227 13.37 9.82 -9.45
C ILE A 227 12.94 9.91 -7.98
N ALA A 228 13.26 8.91 -7.16
CA ALA A 228 12.93 8.90 -5.74
C ALA A 228 13.78 9.93 -4.97
N GLU A 229 15.09 9.92 -5.20
CA GLU A 229 16.03 10.85 -4.58
C GLU A 229 15.78 12.29 -5.04
N ASP A 230 15.49 12.49 -6.33
CA ASP A 230 15.19 13.78 -6.94
C ASP A 230 13.99 14.50 -6.30
N VAL A 231 13.05 13.74 -5.71
CA VAL A 231 11.87 14.28 -5.01
C VAL A 231 12.00 14.20 -3.48
N GLY A 232 13.18 13.87 -2.97
CA GLY A 232 13.47 13.83 -1.53
C GLY A 232 12.85 12.64 -0.80
N LEU A 233 12.71 11.50 -1.48
CA LEU A 233 12.35 10.22 -0.87
C LEU A 233 13.56 9.30 -0.80
N SER A 234 13.65 8.54 0.28
CA SER A 234 14.63 7.47 0.46
C SER A 234 14.02 6.12 0.07
N ASP A 235 14.81 5.23 -0.50
CA ASP A 235 14.38 3.84 -0.74
C ASP A 235 14.64 2.99 0.50
N ALA A 236 13.71 2.11 0.85
CA ALA A 236 13.89 1.16 1.94
C ALA A 236 14.84 0.02 1.55
N TRP A 237 14.93 -0.33 0.27
CA TRP A 237 15.92 -1.28 -0.26
C TRP A 237 17.33 -0.68 -0.15
N GLN A 238 18.28 -1.42 0.43
CA GLN A 238 19.65 -0.94 0.65
C GLN A 238 20.65 -1.41 -0.41
N GLY A 239 20.29 -2.42 -1.22
CA GLY A 239 21.09 -2.88 -2.35
C GLY A 239 20.93 -2.01 -3.60
N ASP A 240 21.67 -2.35 -4.65
CA ASP A 240 21.53 -1.68 -5.94
C ASP A 240 20.25 -2.11 -6.69
N ASP A 241 19.77 -1.27 -7.61
CA ASP A 241 18.58 -1.56 -8.44
C ASP A 241 18.78 -2.74 -9.39
N ASP A 242 20.04 -3.02 -9.76
CA ASP A 242 20.42 -4.10 -10.67
C ASP A 242 20.67 -5.44 -9.96
N GLU A 243 20.58 -5.49 -8.62
CA GLU A 243 20.71 -6.72 -7.84
C GLU A 243 19.45 -7.61 -7.99
N GLU A 244 19.64 -8.85 -8.42
CA GLU A 244 18.56 -9.82 -8.66
C GLU A 244 17.78 -10.15 -7.38
N GLU A 245 18.41 -9.99 -6.22
CA GLU A 245 17.81 -10.07 -4.89
C GLU A 245 16.71 -9.01 -4.67
N GLY A 246 16.83 -7.84 -5.30
CA GLY A 246 15.85 -6.77 -5.26
C GLY A 246 14.72 -6.95 -6.27
N TYR A 247 14.88 -7.80 -7.30
CA TYR A 247 13.91 -7.88 -8.39
C TYR A 247 12.55 -8.41 -7.92
N THR A 248 11.50 -7.75 -8.41
CA THR A 248 10.09 -8.02 -8.07
C THR A 248 9.28 -8.50 -9.27
N TRP A 249 9.82 -8.43 -10.49
CA TRP A 249 9.08 -8.78 -11.71
C TRP A 249 9.94 -9.52 -12.73
N GLY A 250 9.27 -10.27 -13.63
CA GLY A 250 9.89 -10.92 -14.79
C GLY A 250 10.21 -12.41 -14.64
N TYR A 251 9.77 -13.03 -13.53
CA TYR A 251 10.03 -14.45 -13.24
C TYR A 251 8.82 -15.38 -13.35
N GLN A 252 7.60 -14.87 -13.16
CA GLN A 252 6.41 -15.71 -12.99
C GLN A 252 5.21 -15.36 -13.90
N PRO A 253 5.30 -15.56 -15.23
CA PRO A 253 6.36 -16.28 -15.93
C PRO A 253 7.45 -15.35 -16.46
N ARG A 254 8.59 -15.94 -16.85
CA ARG A 254 9.56 -15.24 -17.71
C ARG A 254 8.88 -14.79 -19.00
N CYS A 255 9.24 -13.59 -19.46
CA CYS A 255 8.74 -12.99 -20.69
C CYS A 255 9.92 -12.50 -21.55
N GLU A 256 9.63 -11.77 -22.63
CA GLU A 256 10.64 -11.21 -23.54
C GLU A 256 11.43 -10.04 -22.94
N PHE A 257 10.93 -9.43 -21.86
CA PHE A 257 11.57 -8.32 -21.16
C PHE A 257 12.47 -8.84 -20.04
N PRO A 258 13.59 -8.16 -19.76
CA PRO A 258 14.45 -8.54 -18.64
C PRO A 258 13.70 -8.39 -17.31
N PRO A 259 13.96 -9.27 -16.33
CA PRO A 259 13.53 -9.08 -14.95
C PRO A 259 14.05 -7.77 -14.35
N GLY A 260 13.36 -7.25 -13.35
CA GLY A 260 13.75 -6.00 -12.70
C GLY A 260 13.00 -5.71 -11.40
N ARG A 261 13.42 -4.63 -10.72
CA ARG A 261 12.82 -4.13 -9.47
C ARG A 261 11.80 -3.03 -9.76
N LEU A 262 10.60 -3.44 -10.17
CA LEU A 262 9.52 -2.50 -10.51
C LEU A 262 8.82 -1.96 -9.26
N ASP A 263 8.64 -2.80 -8.25
CA ASP A 263 7.94 -2.46 -7.02
C ASP A 263 8.95 -1.89 -6.01
N LYS A 264 8.63 -0.76 -5.39
CA LYS A 264 9.50 -0.08 -4.41
C LYS A 264 8.73 0.33 -3.17
N ILE A 265 9.45 0.51 -2.06
CA ILE A 265 8.95 1.13 -0.84
C ILE A 265 9.84 2.35 -0.58
N LEU A 266 9.27 3.54 -0.75
CA LEU A 266 9.96 4.81 -0.63
C LEU A 266 9.39 5.61 0.54
N PHE A 267 10.21 6.36 1.26
CA PHE A 267 9.78 7.04 2.48
C PHE A 267 10.48 8.37 2.73
N THR A 268 9.91 9.16 3.65
CA THR A 268 10.53 10.35 4.22
C THR A 268 10.37 10.32 5.73
N SER A 269 11.48 10.44 6.46
CA SER A 269 11.54 10.10 7.89
C SER A 269 11.39 11.29 8.84
N ARG A 270 11.73 12.52 8.42
CA ARG A 270 11.80 13.73 9.30
C ARG A 270 12.39 13.47 10.70
N GLY A 271 13.26 12.45 10.85
CA GLY A 271 13.88 12.04 12.11
C GLY A 271 13.00 11.26 13.11
N GLY A 272 11.76 10.88 12.78
CA GLY A 272 10.87 10.19 13.73
C GLY A 272 10.05 9.05 13.13
N PHE A 273 10.44 8.59 11.95
CA PHE A 273 9.78 7.52 11.21
C PHE A 273 10.82 6.69 10.46
N GLU A 274 10.81 5.38 10.65
CA GLU A 274 11.77 4.45 10.06
C GLU A 274 11.03 3.35 9.28
N VAL A 275 11.70 2.79 8.27
CA VAL A 275 11.21 1.71 7.44
C VAL A 275 12.31 0.65 7.33
N ASP A 276 11.99 -0.59 7.69
CA ASP A 276 12.94 -1.70 7.58
C ASP A 276 13.19 -2.04 6.09
N GLU A 277 14.32 -2.68 5.81
CA GLU A 277 14.57 -3.23 4.48
C GLU A 277 13.48 -4.26 4.10
N PRO A 278 12.88 -4.18 2.89
CA PRO A 278 11.75 -5.01 2.54
C PRO A 278 12.14 -6.45 2.16
N GLU A 279 11.29 -7.39 2.55
CA GLU A 279 11.37 -8.80 2.14
C GLU A 279 10.41 -9.08 0.97
N ARG A 280 10.83 -9.93 0.03
CA ARG A 280 9.98 -10.39 -1.07
C ARG A 280 9.02 -11.48 -0.61
N VAL A 281 7.77 -11.40 -1.07
CA VAL A 281 6.73 -12.40 -0.84
C VAL A 281 6.06 -12.79 -2.16
N GLY A 282 5.27 -13.85 -2.17
CA GLY A 282 4.55 -14.29 -3.37
C GLY A 282 5.44 -14.95 -4.43
N ILE A 283 6.73 -15.16 -4.14
CA ILE A 283 7.66 -15.91 -4.99
C ILE A 283 7.15 -17.33 -5.16
N GLY A 284 6.84 -17.70 -6.40
CA GLY A 284 6.37 -19.04 -6.69
C GLY A 284 4.92 -19.29 -6.22
N ALA A 285 4.17 -18.25 -5.84
CA ALA A 285 2.82 -18.42 -5.33
C ALA A 285 1.81 -18.65 -6.47
N LYS A 286 1.07 -19.76 -6.40
CA LYS A 286 0.09 -20.16 -7.42
C LYS A 286 -1.32 -20.22 -6.86
N VAL A 287 -2.30 -20.07 -7.74
CA VAL A 287 -3.70 -20.35 -7.42
C VAL A 287 -3.84 -21.83 -7.08
N ALA A 288 -4.42 -22.13 -5.91
CA ALA A 288 -4.57 -23.51 -5.44
C ALA A 288 -5.24 -24.42 -6.47
N GLY A 289 -4.62 -25.59 -6.71
CA GLY A 289 -5.08 -26.56 -7.69
C GLY A 289 -4.92 -26.14 -9.16
N GLN A 290 -4.23 -25.04 -9.44
CA GLN A 290 -3.99 -24.52 -10.79
C GLN A 290 -2.49 -24.27 -11.03
N ARG A 291 -2.14 -24.12 -12.31
CA ARG A 291 -0.75 -23.80 -12.71
C ARG A 291 -0.47 -22.31 -12.76
N ASP A 292 -1.52 -21.49 -12.72
CA ASP A 292 -1.47 -20.03 -12.84
C ASP A 292 -0.88 -19.41 -11.56
N TRP A 293 0.05 -18.47 -11.74
CA TRP A 293 0.60 -17.66 -10.66
C TRP A 293 -0.45 -16.70 -10.10
N ILE A 294 -0.33 -16.37 -8.81
CA ILE A 294 -1.21 -15.39 -8.16
C ILE A 294 -1.04 -14.00 -8.78
N SER A 295 0.20 -13.62 -9.06
CA SER A 295 0.61 -12.39 -9.74
C SER A 295 1.83 -12.70 -10.60
N ASP A 296 2.10 -11.92 -11.65
CA ASP A 296 3.41 -11.90 -12.32
C ASP A 296 4.47 -11.12 -11.53
N HIS A 297 4.04 -10.33 -10.55
CA HIS A 297 4.89 -9.66 -9.56
C HIS A 297 5.08 -10.51 -8.29
N PHE A 298 6.24 -10.36 -7.66
CA PHE A 298 6.43 -10.61 -6.24
C PHE A 298 5.85 -9.42 -5.45
N GLY A 299 5.38 -9.67 -4.23
CA GLY A 299 5.04 -8.61 -3.29
C GLY A 299 6.24 -8.20 -2.45
N LEU A 300 6.15 -7.05 -1.78
CA LEU A 300 7.14 -6.60 -0.80
C LEU A 300 6.48 -6.38 0.55
N VAL A 301 7.11 -6.86 1.62
CA VAL A 301 6.67 -6.65 3.00
C VAL A 301 7.79 -6.02 3.84
N THR A 302 7.46 -5.03 4.65
CA THR A 302 8.39 -4.39 5.59
C THR A 302 7.66 -4.03 6.89
N ASN A 303 8.37 -3.58 7.92
CA ASN A 303 7.76 -2.87 9.03
C ASN A 303 8.10 -1.38 8.94
N VAL A 304 7.11 -0.57 9.32
CA VAL A 304 7.30 0.87 9.52
C VAL A 304 7.14 1.19 11.00
N HIS A 305 8.00 2.07 11.51
CA HIS A 305 8.09 2.35 12.94
C HIS A 305 8.06 3.85 13.19
N VAL A 306 7.37 4.25 14.24
CA VAL A 306 7.55 5.59 14.82
C VAL A 306 8.65 5.49 15.87
N VAL A 307 9.66 6.34 15.72
CA VAL A 307 10.77 6.42 16.67
C VAL A 307 10.78 7.76 17.39
N GLN A 308 11.45 7.80 18.53
CA GLN A 308 11.68 9.04 19.25
C GLN A 308 12.63 9.92 18.42
N GLN A 309 12.34 11.22 18.33
CA GLN A 309 13.31 12.19 17.83
C GLN A 309 14.27 12.52 18.98
N ASP A 310 15.57 12.43 18.71
CA ASP A 310 16.62 12.93 19.60
C ASP A 310 16.53 14.44 19.82
#